data_AF-A0A837AEF4-F1
#
_entry.id   AF-A0A837AEF4-F1
#
_cell.length_a   1.000
_cell.length_b   1.000
_cell.length_c   1.000
_cell.angle_alpha   90.00
_cell.angle_beta   90.00
_cell.angle_gamma   90.00
#
_symmetry.space_group_name_H-M   'P 1'
#
loop_
_entity.id
_entity.type
_entity.pdbx_description
1 polymer ?
#
loop_
_entity_poly.entity_id
_entity_poly.type
_entity_poly.pdbx_seq_one_letter_code
_entity_poly.pdbx_strand_id
1 'polypeptide(L)'
;MKHILEVGLLGREALSEKSISYHYNDQYRLDNIPNGICCSISFPNYKMFWGIRKNQENQFGVDIDKDWVILRLKPDILWEKKAYFCRYNAASNQERFNKDKMNAKAFKAMFEDLEYVERNQLNIPDNFTTNPQAEVVFIEKIEPEWIIDICKKNGYGMDCYKPSDLNTAKYENETLFKPRSDYQYWTKH
;
A
#
# COMPACT_ATOMS: atom_id res chain seq x y z
N MET A 1 0.63 -9.75 13.40
CA MET A 1 -0.76 -10.03 12.92
C MET A 1 -1.80 -9.85 14.03
N LYS A 2 -1.72 -10.59 15.14
CA LYS A 2 -2.69 -10.50 16.25
C LYS A 2 -3.06 -9.06 16.65
N HIS A 3 -2.07 -8.21 16.94
CA HIS A 3 -2.32 -6.81 17.28
C HIS A 3 -3.03 -6.01 16.18
N ILE A 4 -2.68 -6.20 14.91
CA ILE A 4 -3.37 -5.51 13.79
C ILE A 4 -4.85 -5.88 13.77
N LEU A 5 -5.18 -7.15 14.03
CA LEU A 5 -6.57 -7.62 14.07
C LEU A 5 -7.35 -7.17 15.31
N GLU A 6 -6.66 -6.83 16.40
CA GLU A 6 -7.27 -6.33 17.63
C GLU A 6 -7.42 -4.81 17.63
N VAL A 7 -6.35 -4.09 17.26
CA VAL A 7 -6.29 -2.63 17.39
C VAL A 7 -6.37 -1.89 16.07
N GLY A 8 -6.25 -2.56 14.92
CA GLY A 8 -6.21 -1.92 13.60
C GLY A 8 -4.81 -1.43 13.20
N LEU A 9 -4.75 -0.65 12.13
CA LEU A 9 -3.53 0.05 11.71
C LEU A 9 -3.51 1.45 12.32
N LEU A 10 -2.37 1.79 12.90
CA LEU A 10 -2.13 3.06 13.58
C LEU A 10 -0.89 3.72 12.98
N GLY A 11 -0.89 5.05 12.89
CA GLY A 11 0.29 5.83 12.57
C GLY A 11 1.33 5.77 13.70
N ARG A 12 2.55 6.23 13.41
CA ARG A 12 3.70 6.06 14.33
C ARG A 12 3.56 6.85 15.61
N GLU A 13 3.01 8.06 15.52
CA GLU A 13 2.74 8.89 16.70
C GLU A 13 1.73 8.18 17.61
N ALA A 14 0.61 7.71 17.07
CA ALA A 14 -0.40 6.99 17.84
C ALA A 14 0.14 5.68 18.46
N LEU A 15 1.02 4.95 17.77
CA LEU A 15 1.69 3.77 18.33
C LEU A 15 2.61 4.14 19.51
N SER A 16 3.39 5.21 19.36
CA SER A 16 4.32 5.69 20.40
C SER A 16 3.56 6.19 21.63
N GLU A 17 2.51 6.99 21.44
CA GLU A 17 1.65 7.49 22.53
C GLU A 17 1.01 6.35 23.31
N LYS A 18 0.62 5.27 22.63
CA LYS A 18 0.03 4.07 23.24
C LYS A 18 1.07 3.08 23.78
N SER A 19 2.36 3.38 23.65
CA SER A 19 3.46 2.47 24.04
C SER A 19 3.34 1.07 23.42
N ILE A 20 2.81 0.98 22.20
CA ILE A 20 2.70 -0.27 21.46
C ILE A 20 4.02 -0.49 20.74
N SER A 21 4.66 -1.65 20.92
CA SER A 21 5.88 -1.99 20.18
C SER A 21 5.59 -2.18 18.69
N TYR A 22 6.41 -1.57 17.83
CA TYR A 22 6.26 -1.65 16.38
C TYR A 22 7.61 -1.68 15.66
N HIS A 23 7.60 -2.22 14.44
CA HIS A 23 8.69 -2.11 13.47
C HIS A 23 8.31 -1.13 12.37
N TYR A 24 9.29 -0.39 11.84
CA TYR A 24 9.08 0.54 10.75
C TYR A 24 10.14 0.36 9.67
N ASN A 25 9.73 0.52 8.41
CA ASN A 25 10.53 0.31 7.21
C ASN A 25 11.11 1.61 6.59
N ASP A 26 10.59 2.77 7.00
CA ASP A 26 11.03 4.09 6.50
C ASP A 26 11.49 4.95 7.69
N GLN A 27 12.78 5.12 7.93
CA GLN A 27 13.24 5.86 9.12
C GLN A 27 12.93 7.36 9.05
N TYR A 28 12.85 7.93 7.85
CA TYR A 28 12.86 9.37 7.65
C TYR A 28 11.47 9.99 7.48
N ARG A 29 10.45 9.20 7.08
CA ARG A 29 9.07 9.67 6.86
C ARG A 29 9.03 10.99 6.11
N LEU A 30 9.63 10.97 4.92
CA LEU A 30 9.80 12.14 4.07
C LEU A 30 8.48 12.69 3.50
N ASP A 31 7.33 12.06 3.78
CA ASP A 31 6.02 12.65 3.53
C ASP A 31 5.67 13.78 4.53
N ASN A 32 6.35 13.84 5.68
CA ASN A 32 6.04 14.69 6.84
C ASN A 32 4.60 14.51 7.37
N ILE A 33 4.02 13.32 7.25
CA ILE A 33 2.68 12.98 7.74
C ILE A 33 2.84 11.89 8.82
N PRO A 34 3.41 12.20 9.99
CA PRO A 34 3.92 11.20 10.93
C PRO A 34 2.85 10.20 11.43
N ASN A 35 1.59 10.64 11.55
CA ASN A 35 0.46 9.77 11.90
C ASN A 35 -0.28 9.14 10.69
N GLY A 36 0.20 9.38 9.48
CA GLY A 36 -0.38 8.84 8.25
C GLY A 36 -0.08 7.37 8.03
N ILE A 37 -1.03 6.65 7.43
CA ILE A 37 -0.93 5.25 7.02
C ILE A 37 -0.92 5.20 5.49
N CYS A 38 0.27 5.00 4.92
CA CYS A 38 0.47 4.95 3.46
C CYS A 38 0.01 3.61 2.91
N CYS A 39 -1.03 3.64 2.08
CA CYS A 39 -1.60 2.47 1.41
C CYS A 39 -1.37 2.54 -0.10
N SER A 40 -1.11 1.40 -0.73
CA SER A 40 -1.22 1.30 -2.18
C SER A 40 -2.68 1.32 -2.62
N ILE A 41 -2.95 1.78 -3.83
CA ILE A 41 -4.28 1.75 -4.46
C ILE A 41 -4.21 1.02 -5.80
N SER A 42 -5.30 0.34 -6.18
CA SER A 42 -5.43 -0.49 -7.39
C SER A 42 -4.57 -1.76 -7.38
N PHE A 43 -3.31 -1.65 -6.99
CA PHE A 43 -2.34 -2.73 -6.94
C PHE A 43 -1.23 -2.39 -5.93
N PRO A 44 -0.59 -3.37 -5.28
CA PRO A 44 0.55 -3.10 -4.39
C PRO A 44 1.65 -2.29 -5.08
N ASN A 45 2.24 -1.32 -4.37
CA ASN A 45 3.44 -0.61 -4.81
C ASN A 45 4.63 -1.57 -4.86
N TYR A 46 4.71 -2.36 -5.95
CA TYR A 46 5.60 -3.50 -6.07
C TYR A 46 7.08 -3.10 -6.03
N LYS A 47 7.43 -1.88 -6.45
CA LYS A 47 8.80 -1.34 -6.43
C LYS A 47 9.26 -1.12 -4.99
N MET A 48 8.46 -0.40 -4.20
CA MET A 48 8.72 -0.18 -2.78
C MET A 48 8.67 -1.52 -2.01
N PHE A 49 7.64 -2.33 -2.26
CA PHE A 49 7.42 -3.59 -1.57
C PHE A 49 8.56 -4.59 -1.80
N TRP A 50 9.03 -4.77 -3.03
CA TRP A 50 10.17 -5.63 -3.32
C TRP A 50 11.45 -5.12 -2.65
N GLY A 51 11.72 -3.81 -2.75
CA GLY A 51 12.94 -3.21 -2.19
C GLY A 51 13.04 -3.36 -0.68
N ILE A 52 11.94 -3.11 0.05
CA ILE A 52 11.90 -3.26 1.51
C ILE A 52 12.11 -4.72 1.89
N ARG A 53 11.41 -5.65 1.24
CA ARG A 53 11.53 -7.07 1.54
C ARG A 53 12.96 -7.57 1.35
N LYS A 54 13.61 -7.19 0.25
CA LYS A 54 15.00 -7.53 -0.02
C LYS A 54 15.98 -6.92 0.99
N ASN A 55 15.76 -5.67 1.37
CA ASN A 55 16.59 -5.05 2.40
C ASN A 55 16.46 -5.76 3.76
N GLN A 56 15.25 -6.16 4.15
CA GLN A 56 15.05 -6.88 5.41
C GLN A 56 15.57 -8.32 5.39
N GLU A 57 15.46 -9.02 4.25
CA GLU A 57 16.12 -10.33 4.04
C GLU A 57 17.63 -10.21 4.29
N ASN A 58 18.27 -9.24 3.66
CA ASN A 58 19.72 -9.02 3.77
C ASN A 58 20.17 -8.58 5.18
N GLN A 59 19.38 -7.76 5.87
CA GLN A 59 19.78 -7.16 7.15
C GLN A 59 19.40 -8.01 8.37
N PHE A 60 18.27 -8.71 8.30
CA PHE A 60 17.65 -9.35 9.47
C PHE A 60 17.30 -10.84 9.24
N GLY A 61 17.64 -11.41 8.08
CA GLY A 61 17.35 -12.81 7.77
C GLY A 61 15.85 -13.12 7.62
N VAL A 62 15.04 -12.09 7.35
CA VAL A 62 13.60 -12.21 7.12
C VAL A 62 13.36 -12.98 5.82
N ASP A 63 12.50 -14.00 5.87
CA ASP A 63 12.11 -14.75 4.68
C ASP A 63 11.11 -13.91 3.88
N ILE A 64 11.57 -13.41 2.72
CA ILE A 64 10.81 -12.57 1.79
C ILE A 64 9.45 -13.19 1.39
N ASP A 65 9.34 -14.51 1.46
CA ASP A 65 8.18 -15.27 1.03
C ASP A 65 7.26 -15.70 2.19
N LYS A 66 7.74 -15.71 3.44
CA LYS A 66 6.94 -16.18 4.58
C LYS A 66 6.52 -15.09 5.57
N ASP A 67 7.31 -14.03 5.68
CA ASP A 67 7.13 -13.04 6.74
C ASP A 67 6.27 -11.84 6.34
N TRP A 68 5.83 -11.80 5.07
CA TRP A 68 5.10 -10.68 4.51
C TRP A 68 3.65 -11.04 4.15
N VAL A 69 2.78 -10.07 4.40
CA VAL A 69 1.34 -10.17 4.11
C VAL A 69 0.87 -8.93 3.37
N ILE A 70 -0.18 -9.06 2.58
CA ILE A 70 -0.92 -7.96 1.97
C ILE A 70 -2.28 -7.90 2.64
N LEU A 71 -2.63 -6.75 3.20
CA LEU A 71 -3.96 -6.49 3.76
C LEU A 71 -4.79 -5.83 2.67
N ARG A 72 -5.91 -6.44 2.28
CA ARG A 72 -6.87 -5.77 1.39
C ARG A 72 -7.92 -5.05 2.22
N LEU A 73 -8.15 -3.80 1.88
CA LEU A 73 -9.09 -2.94 2.58
C LEU A 73 -10.40 -2.82 1.80
N LYS A 74 -11.52 -2.58 2.49
CA LYS A 74 -12.80 -2.24 1.85
C LYS A 74 -12.65 -0.95 1.04
N PRO A 75 -13.05 -0.92 -0.25
CA PRO A 75 -12.94 0.28 -1.09
C PRO A 75 -13.62 1.51 -0.49
N ASP A 76 -14.71 1.32 0.25
CA ASP A 76 -15.50 2.40 0.85
C ASP A 76 -14.70 3.30 1.78
N ILE A 77 -13.56 2.80 2.29
CA ILE A 77 -12.62 3.58 3.10
C ILE A 77 -12.17 4.87 2.39
N LEU A 78 -12.18 4.89 1.05
CA LEU A 78 -11.76 6.03 0.23
C LEU A 78 -12.66 7.26 0.39
N TRP A 79 -13.93 7.09 0.77
CA TRP A 79 -14.86 8.21 1.00
C TRP A 79 -15.38 8.28 2.45
N GLU A 80 -15.25 7.21 3.22
CA GLU A 80 -15.63 7.16 4.64
C GLU A 80 -14.53 7.70 5.57
N LYS A 81 -13.26 7.73 5.10
CA LYS A 81 -12.12 8.22 5.87
C LYS A 81 -11.39 9.37 5.19
N LYS A 82 -10.77 10.22 6.00
CA LYS A 82 -9.89 11.29 5.53
C LYS A 82 -8.61 10.70 4.98
N ALA A 83 -8.33 10.99 3.71
CA ALA A 83 -7.12 10.56 3.05
C ALA A 83 -6.56 11.63 2.11
N TYR A 84 -5.25 11.59 1.92
CA TYR A 84 -4.60 12.25 0.79
C TYR A 84 -4.51 11.29 -0.39
N PHE A 85 -4.97 11.74 -1.55
CA PHE A 85 -4.82 11.05 -2.82
C PHE A 85 -3.54 11.53 -3.51
N CYS A 86 -2.51 10.70 -3.53
CA CYS A 86 -1.20 11.00 -4.09
C CYS A 86 -1.01 10.28 -5.43
N ARG A 87 -0.85 11.05 -6.51
CA ARG A 87 -0.63 10.55 -7.87
C ARG A 87 0.71 9.80 -7.98
N TYR A 88 1.66 10.17 -7.13
CA TYR A 88 2.96 9.53 -6.97
C TYR A 88 3.11 8.99 -5.54
N ASN A 89 4.30 8.48 -5.21
CA ASN A 89 4.63 8.16 -3.83
C ASN A 89 4.52 9.42 -2.94
N ALA A 90 3.96 9.28 -1.74
CA ALA A 90 3.64 10.42 -0.87
C ALA A 90 4.88 11.21 -0.41
N ALA A 91 6.05 10.58 -0.39
CA ALA A 91 7.32 11.22 -0.05
C ALA A 91 8.01 11.91 -1.25
N SER A 92 7.46 11.81 -2.46
CA SER A 92 7.99 12.52 -3.64
C SER A 92 7.85 14.04 -3.49
N ASN A 93 8.72 14.80 -4.16
CA ASN A 93 8.67 16.27 -4.12
C ASN A 93 7.33 16.81 -4.64
N GLN A 94 6.79 16.18 -5.68
CA GLN A 94 5.50 16.53 -6.28
C GLN A 94 4.36 16.43 -5.27
N GLU A 95 4.40 15.40 -4.42
CA GLU A 95 3.34 15.14 -3.45
C GLU A 95 3.56 15.91 -2.15
N ARG A 96 4.78 15.93 -1.60
CA ARG A 96 5.11 16.59 -0.33
C ARG A 96 4.57 18.03 -0.23
N PHE A 97 4.69 18.79 -1.31
CA PHE A 97 4.31 20.21 -1.33
C PHE A 97 2.89 20.47 -1.86
N ASN A 98 2.24 19.46 -2.42
CA ASN A 98 0.87 19.57 -2.88
C ASN A 98 -0.11 19.53 -1.69
N LYS A 99 -0.91 20.58 -1.53
CA LYS A 99 -1.92 20.69 -0.46
C LYS A 99 -3.32 20.27 -0.91
N ASP A 100 -3.59 20.25 -2.20
CA ASP A 100 -4.92 20.00 -2.75
C ASP A 100 -5.11 18.51 -3.12
N LYS A 101 -5.13 17.66 -2.08
CA LYS A 101 -5.13 16.19 -2.22
C LYS A 101 -6.28 15.48 -1.53
N MET A 102 -7.14 16.20 -0.82
CA MET A 102 -8.26 15.64 -0.06
C MET A 102 -9.59 15.88 -0.78
N ASN A 103 -9.65 15.58 -2.08
CA ASN A 103 -10.83 15.83 -2.89
C ASN A 103 -10.97 14.82 -4.05
N ALA A 104 -12.17 14.75 -4.62
CA ALA A 104 -12.48 13.82 -5.72
C ALA A 104 -11.67 14.08 -7.00
N LYS A 105 -11.26 15.33 -7.25
CA LYS A 105 -10.41 15.68 -8.40
C LYS A 105 -9.00 15.09 -8.24
N ALA A 106 -8.43 15.15 -7.03
CA ALA A 106 -7.14 14.55 -6.72
C ALA A 106 -7.20 13.02 -6.85
N PHE A 107 -8.26 12.38 -6.36
CA PHE A 107 -8.50 10.95 -6.58
C PHE A 107 -8.55 10.60 -8.08
N LYS A 108 -9.35 11.33 -8.86
CA LYS A 108 -9.48 11.11 -10.31
C LYS A 108 -8.14 11.27 -11.03
N ALA A 109 -7.34 12.27 -10.66
CA ALA A 109 -6.04 12.54 -11.27
C ALA A 109 -5.03 11.39 -11.13
N MET A 110 -5.19 10.50 -10.13
CA MET A 110 -4.36 9.28 -9.99
C MET A 110 -4.52 8.34 -11.20
N PHE A 111 -5.64 8.44 -11.92
CA PHE A 111 -6.01 7.61 -13.07
C PHE A 111 -5.97 8.37 -14.40
N GLU A 112 -5.31 9.53 -14.44
CA GLU A 112 -5.13 10.35 -15.66
C GLU A 112 -3.70 10.22 -16.23
N ASP A 113 -3.49 10.62 -17.47
CA ASP A 113 -2.18 10.62 -18.16
C ASP A 113 -1.17 11.52 -17.47
N LEU A 114 0.05 11.03 -17.25
CA LEU A 114 1.13 11.80 -16.62
C LEU A 114 1.83 12.67 -17.64
N GLU A 115 2.58 13.66 -17.17
CA GLU A 115 3.28 14.64 -18.01
C GLU A 115 4.25 14.00 -19.02
N TYR A 116 4.70 12.78 -18.74
CA TYR A 116 5.68 12.04 -19.53
C TYR A 116 5.18 10.70 -20.06
N VAL A 117 3.92 10.33 -19.80
CA VAL A 117 3.35 9.06 -20.29
C VAL A 117 1.83 9.06 -20.32
N GLU A 118 1.30 8.61 -21.46
CA GLU A 118 -0.13 8.35 -21.64
C GLU A 118 -0.47 6.93 -21.19
N ARG A 119 -1.63 6.76 -20.57
CA ARG A 119 -2.13 5.46 -20.09
C ARG A 119 -2.27 4.45 -21.21
N ASN A 120 -2.70 4.91 -22.39
CA ASN A 120 -2.85 4.06 -23.58
C ASN A 120 -1.51 3.46 -24.02
N GLN A 121 -0.40 4.18 -23.84
CA GLN A 121 0.94 3.67 -24.17
C GLN A 121 1.40 2.55 -23.22
N LEU A 122 0.90 2.56 -21.98
CA LEU A 122 1.21 1.54 -20.98
C LEU A 122 0.30 0.31 -21.07
N ASN A 123 -0.80 0.40 -21.83
CA ASN A 123 -1.84 -0.62 -21.92
C ASN A 123 -2.31 -1.13 -20.54
N ILE A 124 -2.50 -0.19 -19.60
CA ILE A 124 -2.98 -0.49 -18.25
C ILE A 124 -4.51 -0.47 -18.17
N PRO A 125 -5.12 -1.31 -17.33
CA PRO A 125 -6.56 -1.25 -17.07
C PRO A 125 -7.03 0.10 -16.50
N ASP A 126 -8.28 0.48 -16.76
CA ASP A 126 -8.90 1.72 -16.25
C ASP A 126 -8.93 1.79 -14.72
N ASN A 127 -9.03 0.65 -14.05
CA ASN A 127 -9.02 0.55 -12.60
C ASN A 127 -7.61 0.59 -11.99
N PHE A 128 -6.55 0.79 -12.78
CA PHE A 128 -5.18 0.98 -12.29
C PHE A 128 -4.77 2.45 -12.36
N THR A 129 -4.13 2.94 -11.30
CA THR A 129 -3.46 4.23 -11.32
C THR A 129 -2.38 4.26 -12.39
N THR A 130 -2.14 5.42 -12.98
CA THR A 130 -1.12 5.57 -14.03
C THR A 130 0.26 5.24 -13.46
N ASN A 131 0.65 5.91 -12.37
CA ASN A 131 1.88 5.59 -11.66
C ASN A 131 1.66 4.38 -10.69
N PRO A 132 2.51 3.33 -10.73
CA PRO A 132 2.42 2.18 -9.82
C PRO A 132 2.80 2.50 -8.37
N GLN A 133 3.46 3.63 -8.13
CA GLN A 133 3.83 4.11 -6.81
C GLN A 133 2.81 5.09 -6.23
N ALA A 134 1.67 5.33 -6.90
CA ALA A 134 0.59 6.14 -6.38
C ALA A 134 0.10 5.59 -5.02
N GLU A 135 -0.18 6.50 -4.09
CA GLU A 135 -0.48 6.16 -2.70
C GLU A 135 -1.73 6.88 -2.21
N VAL A 136 -2.45 6.22 -1.30
CA VAL A 136 -3.50 6.84 -0.50
C VAL A 136 -3.00 6.89 0.93
N VAL A 137 -2.87 8.08 1.49
CA VAL A 137 -2.40 8.26 2.87
C VAL A 137 -3.58 8.57 3.76
N PHE A 138 -4.02 7.60 4.55
CA PHE A 138 -5.06 7.81 5.56
C PHE A 138 -4.47 8.56 6.74
N ILE A 139 -5.12 9.66 7.15
CA ILE A 139 -4.65 10.51 8.26
C ILE A 139 -5.39 10.23 9.57
N GLU A 140 -5.94 9.02 9.67
CA GLU A 140 -6.66 8.49 10.81
C GLU A 140 -6.39 6.99 10.91
N LYS A 141 -6.76 6.40 12.06
CA LYS A 141 -6.71 4.97 12.28
C LYS A 141 -7.51 4.20 11.22
N ILE A 142 -7.00 3.05 10.79
CA ILE A 142 -7.78 2.07 10.01
C ILE A 142 -8.16 0.94 10.96
N GLU A 143 -9.43 0.88 11.35
CA GLU A 143 -9.96 -0.16 12.23
C GLU A 143 -9.91 -1.56 11.57
N PRO A 144 -9.83 -2.66 12.36
CA PRO A 144 -9.79 -4.02 11.83
C PRO A 144 -10.93 -4.37 10.86
N GLU A 145 -12.10 -3.77 11.04
CA GLU A 145 -13.30 -3.99 10.24
C GLU A 145 -13.15 -3.53 8.79
N TRP A 146 -12.15 -2.70 8.49
CA TRP A 146 -11.82 -2.31 7.12
C TRP A 146 -11.05 -3.39 6.37
N ILE A 147 -10.43 -4.35 7.06
CA ILE A 147 -9.65 -5.43 6.44
C ILE A 147 -10.63 -6.48 5.91
N ILE A 148 -10.65 -6.69 4.59
CA ILE A 148 -11.46 -7.72 3.93
C ILE A 148 -10.80 -9.09 4.07
N ASP A 149 -9.50 -9.14 3.80
CA ASP A 149 -8.67 -10.32 3.93
C ASP A 149 -7.18 -10.00 4.04
N ILE A 150 -6.46 -11.04 4.41
CA ILE A 150 -5.02 -11.06 4.60
C ILE A 150 -4.48 -12.06 3.61
N CYS A 151 -3.64 -11.61 2.69
CA CYS A 151 -3.06 -12.47 1.68
C CYS A 151 -1.58 -12.73 1.95
N LYS A 152 -1.17 -14.00 1.85
CA LYS A 152 0.20 -14.49 2.10
C LYS A 152 0.70 -15.21 0.87
N LYS A 153 1.98 -15.04 0.54
CA LYS A 153 2.60 -15.82 -0.52
C LYS A 153 2.62 -17.31 -0.12
N ASN A 154 2.39 -18.19 -1.09
CA ASN A 154 2.56 -19.63 -0.94
C ASN A 154 3.49 -20.14 -2.06
N GLY A 155 3.79 -21.45 -2.09
CA GLY A 155 4.73 -22.03 -3.04
C GLY A 155 4.37 -21.85 -4.53
N TYR A 156 3.10 -21.56 -4.84
CA TYR A 156 2.59 -21.47 -6.22
C TYR A 156 2.00 -20.09 -6.57
N GLY A 157 1.81 -19.23 -5.58
CA GLY A 157 1.09 -17.97 -5.73
C GLY A 157 0.86 -17.33 -4.37
N MET A 158 -0.38 -17.31 -3.90
CA MET A 158 -0.78 -16.69 -2.65
C MET A 158 -2.14 -17.20 -2.18
N ASP A 159 -2.30 -17.33 -0.86
CA ASP A 159 -3.56 -17.63 -0.18
C ASP A 159 -4.09 -16.37 0.53
N CYS A 160 -5.37 -16.08 0.34
CA CYS A 160 -6.07 -15.02 1.06
C CYS A 160 -7.04 -15.58 2.12
N TYR A 161 -6.99 -15.04 3.33
CA TYR A 161 -7.70 -15.51 4.51
C TYR A 161 -8.64 -14.45 5.07
N LYS A 162 -9.78 -14.84 5.65
CA LYS A 162 -10.63 -13.90 6.39
C LYS A 162 -9.88 -13.46 7.66
N PRO A 163 -10.03 -12.20 8.12
CA PRO A 163 -9.52 -11.80 9.44
C PRO A 163 -10.02 -12.69 10.58
N SER A 164 -11.26 -13.19 10.47
CA SER A 164 -11.90 -14.08 11.44
C SER A 164 -11.43 -15.54 11.37
N ASP A 165 -10.80 -15.95 10.27
CA ASP A 165 -10.33 -17.33 10.06
C ASP A 165 -9.07 -17.33 9.19
N LEU A 166 -7.93 -17.46 9.86
CA LEU A 166 -6.60 -17.49 9.25
C LEU A 166 -6.14 -18.90 8.83
N ASN A 167 -6.99 -19.93 9.01
CA ASN A 167 -6.65 -21.31 8.70
C ASN A 167 -7.24 -21.77 7.37
N THR A 168 -8.31 -21.12 6.89
CA THR A 168 -9.02 -21.50 5.66
C THR A 168 -8.80 -20.47 4.54
N ALA A 169 -8.04 -20.84 3.52
CA ALA A 169 -7.85 -20.00 2.33
C ALA A 169 -9.16 -19.86 1.54
N LYS A 170 -9.46 -18.64 1.09
CA LYS A 170 -10.70 -18.31 0.34
C LYS A 170 -10.55 -18.48 -1.17
N TYR A 171 -9.40 -18.08 -1.70
CA TYR A 171 -9.07 -18.15 -3.13
C TYR A 171 -7.58 -17.83 -3.34
N GLU A 172 -7.06 -18.27 -4.49
CA GLU A 172 -5.69 -18.02 -4.93
C GLU A 172 -5.63 -16.84 -5.90
N ASN A 173 -4.60 -15.99 -5.79
CA ASN A 173 -4.33 -14.96 -6.77
C ASN A 173 -2.81 -14.77 -6.90
N GLU A 174 -2.23 -15.13 -8.04
CA GLU A 174 -0.76 -15.14 -8.17
C GLU A 174 -0.13 -13.74 -8.29
N THR A 175 -0.92 -12.68 -8.46
CA THR A 175 -0.38 -11.43 -9.01
C THR A 175 0.06 -10.43 -7.95
N LEU A 176 -0.52 -10.40 -6.74
CA LEU A 176 -0.25 -9.31 -5.79
C LEU A 176 1.21 -9.24 -5.28
N PHE A 177 1.94 -10.35 -5.32
CA PHE A 177 3.37 -10.40 -4.98
C PHE A 177 4.30 -10.23 -6.19
N LYS A 178 3.74 -10.14 -7.40
CA LYS A 178 4.43 -9.91 -8.68
C LYS A 178 4.27 -8.44 -9.10
N PRO A 179 5.15 -7.90 -9.96
CA PRO A 179 4.97 -6.56 -10.49
C PRO A 179 3.79 -6.50 -11.47
N ARG A 180 3.28 -5.29 -11.77
CA ARG A 180 2.26 -5.08 -12.82
C ARG A 180 2.80 -5.48 -14.19
N SER A 181 1.92 -5.68 -15.18
CA SER A 181 2.31 -6.00 -16.56
C SER A 181 3.19 -4.92 -17.20
N ASP A 182 3.00 -3.66 -16.83
CA ASP A 182 3.72 -2.50 -17.37
C ASP A 182 5.04 -2.20 -16.63
N TYR A 183 5.49 -3.08 -15.74
CA TYR A 183 6.65 -2.82 -14.87
C TYR A 183 7.94 -2.47 -15.62
N GLN A 184 8.13 -3.00 -16.83
CA GLN A 184 9.31 -2.75 -17.64
C GLN A 184 9.49 -1.25 -17.92
N TYR A 185 8.39 -0.52 -18.14
CA TYR A 185 8.41 0.93 -18.32
C TYR A 185 8.93 1.62 -17.05
N TRP A 186 8.40 1.23 -15.89
CA TRP A 186 8.70 1.81 -14.57
C TRP A 186 10.03 1.39 -13.96
N THR A 187 10.85 0.58 -14.66
CA THR A 187 12.23 0.33 -14.22
C THR A 187 13.14 1.53 -14.47
N LYS A 188 12.76 2.41 -15.40
CA LYS A 188 13.55 3.58 -15.84
C LYS A 188 13.09 4.91 -15.23
N HIS A 189 11.98 4.89 -14.49
CA HIS A 189 11.30 6.03 -13.87
C HIS A 189 11.06 5.75 -12.39
#